data_AF-A0A3M1XWE5-F1
#
_entry.id   AF-A0A3M1XWE5-F1
#
_cell.length_a   1.000
_cell.length_b   1.000
_cell.length_c   1.000
_cell.angle_alpha   90.00
_cell.angle_beta   90.00
_cell.angle_gamma   90.00
#
_symmetry.space_group_name_H-M   'P 1'
#
loop_
_entity.id
_entity.type
_entity.pdbx_description
1 polymer ?
#
loop_
_entity_poly.entity_id
_entity_poly.type
_entity_poly.pdbx_seq_one_letter_code
_entity_poly.pdbx_strand_id
1 'polypeptide(L)' 'MPGPTELLIIMFIVLLLFGAGRISRIGYELGDGIRGFRKGLKDAESNDNPTA' A
#
# COMPACT_ATOMS: atom_id res chain seq x y z
N MET A 1 15.42 -12.21 -17.08
CA MET A 1 14.48 -11.47 -16.19
C MET A 1 13.35 -12.42 -15.87
N PRO A 2 12.98 -12.63 -14.60
CA PRO A 2 11.85 -13.51 -14.27
C PRO A 2 10.57 -12.98 -14.92
N GLY A 3 9.78 -13.88 -15.50
CA GLY A 3 8.51 -13.52 -16.13
C GLY A 3 7.41 -13.20 -15.10
N PRO A 4 6.29 -12.61 -15.55
CA PRO A 4 5.12 -12.37 -14.70
C PRO A 4 4.62 -13.66 -14.00
N THR A 5 4.76 -14.81 -14.67
CA THR A 5 4.44 -16.15 -14.16
C THR A 5 5.33 -16.58 -12.99
N GLU A 6 6.65 -16.42 -13.11
CA GLU A 6 7.60 -16.74 -12.06
C GLU A 6 7.39 -15.84 -10.84
N LEU A 7 7.08 -14.55 -11.06
CA LEU A 7 6.77 -13.62 -9.96
C LEU A 7 5.51 -14.04 -9.19
N LEU A 8 4.48 -14.54 -9.89
CA LEU A 8 3.27 -15.08 -9.28
C LEU A 8 3.55 -16.31 -8.43
N ILE A 9 4.42 -17.22 -8.89
CA ILE A 9 4.83 -18.40 -8.13
C ILE A 9 5.58 -17.99 -6.85
N ILE A 10 6.50 -17.04 -6.95
CA ILE A 10 7.22 -16.51 -5.78
C ILE A 10 6.25 -15.87 -4.79
N MET A 11 5.30 -15.06 -5.28
CA MET A 11 4.26 -14.44 -4.45
C MET A 11 3.44 -15.50 -3.71
N PHE A 12 3.09 -16.60 -4.37
CA PHE A 12 2.35 -17.69 -3.78
C PHE A 12 3.14 -18.40 -2.68
N ILE A 13 4.44 -18.65 -2.89
CA ILE A 13 5.34 -19.22 -1.87
C ILE A 13 5.41 -18.30 -0.65
N VAL A 14 5.60 -16.99 -0.85
CA VAL A 14 5.61 -16.00 0.24
C VAL A 14 4.29 -16.03 1.01
N LEU A 15 3.15 -16.13 0.30
CA LEU A 15 1.83 -16.23 0.93
C LEU A 15 1.68 -17.49 1.80
N LEU A 16 2.24 -18.63 1.37
CA LEU A 16 2.23 -19.86 2.15
C LEU A 16 3.16 -19.80 3.38
N LEU A 17 4.35 -19.20 3.25
CA LEU A 17 5.31 -19.08 4.35
C LEU A 17 4.84 -18.12 5.44
N PHE A 18 4.34 -16.95 5.05
CA PHE A 18 3.92 -15.91 5.99
C PHE A 18 2.45 -16.02 6.39
N GLY A 19 1.64 -16.66 5.55
CA GLY A 19 0.18 -16.75 5.70
C GLY A 19 -0.54 -15.49 5.23
N ALA A 20 -1.74 -15.68 4.64
CA ALA A 20 -2.58 -14.57 4.18
C ALA A 20 -2.94 -13.58 5.31
N GLY A 21 -3.21 -14.07 6.52
CA GLY A 21 -3.59 -13.20 7.65
C GLY A 21 -2.49 -12.20 8.07
N ARG A 22 -1.22 -12.62 8.09
CA ARG A 22 -0.10 -11.71 8.42
C ARG A 22 0.11 -10.67 7.33
N ILE A 23 0.07 -11.08 6.07
CA ILE A 23 0.22 -10.15 4.94
C ILE A 23 -0.94 -9.13 4.92
N SER A 24 -2.19 -9.58 5.11
CA SER A 24 -3.35 -8.68 5.17
C SER A 24 -3.29 -7.70 6.33
N ARG A 25 -2.83 -8.14 7.52
CA ARG A 25 -2.67 -7.26 8.68
C ARG A 25 -1.64 -6.15 8.42
N ILE A 26 -0.46 -6.52 7.93
CA ILE A 26 0.60 -5.55 7.59
C ILE A 26 0.13 -4.63 6.47
N GLY A 27 -0.52 -5.16 5.44
CA GLY A 27 -1.08 -4.37 4.35
C GLY A 27 -2.16 -3.40 4.81
N TYR A 28 -2.98 -3.77 5.79
CA TYR A 28 -3.98 -2.89 6.39
C TYR A 28 -3.33 -1.74 7.15
N GLU A 29 -2.36 -2.03 8.03
CA GLU A 29 -1.63 -1.02 8.81
C GLU A 29 -0.85 -0.04 7.90
N LEU A 30 -0.18 -0.57 6.87
CA LEU A 30 0.50 0.26 5.86
C LEU A 30 -0.49 1.07 5.02
N GLY A 31 -1.60 0.47 4.61
CA GLY A 31 -2.62 1.11 3.80
C GLY A 31 -3.29 2.28 4.53
N ASP A 32 -3.53 2.14 5.83
CA ASP A 32 -4.10 3.20 6.66
C ASP A 32 -3.13 4.39 6.80
N GLY A 33 -1.84 4.10 7.04
CA GLY A 33 -0.79 5.13 7.04
C GLY A 33 -0.67 5.89 5.71
N ILE A 34 -0.69 5.16 4.58
CA ILE A 34 -0.67 5.76 3.24
C ILE A 34 -1.92 6.61 2.98
N ARG A 35 -3.10 6.17 3.44
CA ARG A 35 -4.34 6.95 3.33
C ARG A 35 -4.26 8.27 4.10
N GLY A 36 -3.75 8.23 5.34
CA GLY A 36 -3.51 9.42 6.15
C GLY A 36 -2.53 10.38 5.47
N PHE A 37 -1.42 9.85 4.96
CA PHE A 37 -0.43 10.65 4.22
C PHE A 37 -1.02 11.31 2.97
N ARG A 38 -1.77 10.55 2.16
CA ARG A 38 -2.43 11.07 0.95
C ARG A 38 -3.46 12.15 1.29
N LYS A 39 -4.19 11.99 2.40
CA LYS A 39 -5.15 12.99 2.87
C LYS A 39 -4.45 14.28 3.30
N GLY A 40 -3.38 14.18 4.09
CA GLY A 40 -2.60 15.34 4.52
C GLY A 40 -1.99 16.13 3.35
N LEU A 41 -1.49 15.43 2.33
CA LEU A 41 -1.01 16.08 1.10
C LEU A 41 -2.12 16.82 0.36
N LYS A 42 -3.31 16.20 0.22
CA LYS A 42 -4.45 16.81 -0.46
C LYS A 42 -5.02 18.01 0.31
N ASP A 43 -5.05 17.92 1.64
CA ASP A 43 -5.46 19.02 2.51
C ASP A 43 -4.45 20.19 2.42
N ALA A 44 -3.14 19.92 2.33
CA ALA A 44 -2.12 20.95 2.11
C ALA A 44 -2.26 21.62 0.73
N GLU A 45 -2.55 20.87 -0.32
CA GLU A 45 -2.76 21.39 -1.69
C GLU A 45 -4.08 22.18 -1.81
N SER A 46 -5.14 21.77 -1.10
CA SER A 46 -6.44 22.46 -1.13
C SER A 46 -6.49 23.73 -0.28
N ASN A 47 -5.60 23.88 0.71
CA ASN A 47 -5.48 25.09 1.53
C ASN A 47 -4.53 26.15 0.94
N ASP A 48 -3.98 25.92 -0.26
CA ASP A 48 -3.25 26.91 -1.06
C ASP A 48 -4.13 27.52 -2.16
N ASN A 49 -5.41 27.74 -1.86
CA ASN A 49 -6.23 28.67 -2.63
C ASN A 49 -6.30 29.99 -1.83
N PRO A 50 -5.45 30.99 -2.13
CA PRO A 50 -5.55 32.31 -1.54
C PRO A 50 -6.81 32.98 -2.07
N THR A 51 -7.97 32.62 -1.51
CA THR A 51 -9.19 33.41 -1.66
C THR A 51 -9.20 34.49 -0.58
N ALA A 52 -8.55 35.61 -0.87
CA ALA A 52 -8.86 37.00 -0.49
C ALA A 52 -7.60 37.88 -0.53
#